data_AF-A0A2M9ZB43-F1
#
_entry.id   AF-A0A2M9ZB43-F1
#
_cell.length_a   1.000
_cell.length_b   1.000
_cell.length_c   1.000
_cell.angle_alpha   90.00
_cell.angle_beta   90.00
_cell.angle_gamma   90.00
#
_symmetry.space_group_name_H-M   'P 1'
#
loop_
_entity.id
_entity.type
_entity.pdbx_description
1 polymer ?
#
loop_
_entity_poly.entity_id
_entity_poly.type
_entity_poly.pdbx_seq_one_letter_code
_entity_poly.pdbx_strand_id
1 'polypeptide(L)'
;MKDKNLWKILCGFFLIVSASAISAQSQAQMFARPGVIGDSLSQGFYGATVEEKTQNWAYPVLVSKQAGSNVTYNVLKGPYINLEDVLKGDCGVFCIASSIIGGNGATVGLPTHAGITGADYTTVLQTSGQCENINATTWAKEWYWATWYWYTYRWVQVPDCQSPDKFHQFGLRNSGTQLQVMQSVRPTFLFGTAAANHVLCTALSTSTDCLDQTRFLNDIRSTMSKMAAIGSIKGGVLFTVPNVTAIAFLENYSDPQGRANYSGLKAFFRSSVSDPSQVLDKNEVATITNFLTSLNNEVKSQAVAMGFALADLKVLFDDLKENGRLIQSPSGYSPGYAKANWPLPGQPGIFGLDGVHPNMYGHSVFANELIKAINSKYGYSIPQVSEYTAWYYDSLNRNPIDLKKFLTDTLFGQFISWVIGIFV
;
A
#
# COMPACT_ATOMS: atom_id res chain seq x y z
N MET A 1 29.94 78.71 -35.73
CA MET A 1 29.47 77.58 -36.55
C MET A 1 28.81 76.58 -35.61
N LYS A 2 27.53 76.29 -35.82
CA LYS A 2 26.69 75.42 -34.99
C LYS A 2 26.96 73.97 -35.36
N ASP A 3 27.29 73.13 -34.38
CA ASP A 3 27.35 71.65 -34.40
C ASP A 3 28.04 71.25 -33.07
N LYS A 4 27.76 70.18 -32.32
CA LYS A 4 26.93 68.98 -32.47
C LYS A 4 26.86 68.28 -31.09
N ASN A 5 25.74 67.61 -30.84
CA ASN A 5 25.60 66.32 -30.15
C ASN A 5 26.03 66.16 -28.68
N LEU A 6 25.03 66.03 -27.78
CA LEU A 6 25.10 65.07 -26.68
C LEU A 6 23.84 64.17 -26.71
N TRP A 7 24.07 62.91 -27.00
CA TRP A 7 23.09 61.86 -27.29
C TRP A 7 22.49 61.33 -25.99
N LYS A 8 21.15 61.32 -25.87
CA LYS A 8 20.43 60.50 -24.89
C LYS A 8 20.35 59.07 -25.44
N ILE A 9 21.03 58.12 -24.82
CA ILE A 9 20.85 56.69 -25.07
C ILE A 9 19.92 56.14 -24.00
N LEU A 10 18.68 55.86 -24.39
CA LEU A 10 17.76 54.98 -23.66
C LEU A 10 18.01 53.55 -24.15
N CYS A 11 18.73 52.76 -23.36
CA CYS A 11 18.84 51.32 -23.59
C CYS A 11 17.56 50.64 -23.10
N GLY A 12 16.64 50.35 -24.03
CA GLY A 12 15.57 49.38 -23.79
C GLY A 12 16.14 47.97 -23.81
N PHE A 13 16.20 47.31 -22.65
CA PHE A 13 16.44 45.88 -22.54
C PHE A 13 15.12 45.16 -22.89
N PHE A 14 14.98 44.69 -24.13
CA PHE A 14 13.96 43.71 -24.48
C PHE A 14 14.46 42.32 -24.02
N LEU A 15 14.01 41.88 -22.85
CA LEU A 15 14.07 40.48 -22.44
C LEU A 15 13.05 39.71 -23.30
N ILE A 16 13.52 39.09 -24.37
CA ILE A 16 12.75 38.07 -25.09
C ILE A 16 12.79 36.83 -24.20
N VAL A 17 11.80 36.69 -23.32
CA VAL A 17 11.47 35.42 -22.70
C VAL A 17 10.79 34.59 -23.77
N SER A 18 11.55 33.76 -24.47
CA SER A 18 10.99 32.64 -25.23
C SER A 18 10.39 31.64 -24.24
N ALA A 19 9.16 31.92 -23.81
CA ALA A 19 8.31 30.92 -23.19
C ALA A 19 8.00 29.88 -24.27
N SER A 20 8.84 28.87 -24.39
CA SER A 20 8.43 27.61 -24.99
C SER A 20 7.25 27.14 -24.15
N ALA A 21 6.04 27.36 -24.65
CA ALA A 21 4.84 26.74 -24.11
C ALA A 21 5.03 25.24 -24.28
N ILE A 22 5.59 24.58 -23.27
CA ILE A 22 5.51 23.14 -23.12
C ILE A 22 4.01 22.86 -23.13
N SER A 23 3.51 22.26 -24.21
CA SER A 23 2.13 21.84 -24.29
C SER A 23 1.84 20.99 -23.06
N ALA A 24 0.95 21.48 -22.18
CA ALA A 24 0.53 20.72 -21.02
C ALA A 24 -0.06 19.39 -21.52
N GLN A 25 0.56 18.28 -21.13
CA GLN A 25 0.15 16.96 -21.58
C GLN A 25 -1.31 16.71 -21.16
N SER A 26 -2.14 16.22 -22.08
CA SER A 26 -3.55 15.98 -21.75
C SER A 26 -3.69 14.83 -20.74
N GLN A 27 -4.78 14.83 -19.96
CA GLN A 27 -5.09 13.74 -19.04
C GLN A 27 -5.06 12.37 -19.73
N ALA A 28 -5.66 12.27 -20.93
CA ALA A 28 -5.67 11.03 -21.71
C ALA A 28 -4.26 10.56 -22.09
N GLN A 29 -3.35 11.48 -22.44
CA GLN A 29 -1.96 11.15 -22.72
C GLN A 29 -1.20 10.75 -21.45
N MET A 30 -1.46 11.40 -20.32
CA MET A 30 -0.81 11.08 -19.05
C MET A 30 -1.22 9.68 -18.59
N PHE A 31 -2.52 9.35 -18.66
CA PHE A 31 -3.08 8.06 -18.27
C PHE A 31 -3.16 7.05 -19.43
N ALA A 32 -2.40 7.22 -20.52
CA ALA A 32 -2.43 6.29 -21.65
C ALA A 32 -1.99 4.85 -21.27
N ARG A 33 -1.05 4.73 -20.32
CA ARG A 33 -0.57 3.46 -19.79
C ARG A 33 -0.20 3.61 -18.31
N PRO A 34 -1.18 3.58 -17.39
CA PRO A 34 -0.92 3.68 -15.97
C PRO A 34 -0.18 2.42 -15.48
N GLY A 35 0.91 2.61 -14.77
CA GLY A 35 1.69 1.58 -14.10
C GLY A 35 1.50 1.66 -12.59
N VAL A 36 1.52 0.52 -11.89
CA VAL A 36 1.40 0.46 -10.43
C VAL A 36 2.49 -0.41 -9.86
N ILE A 37 3.24 0.13 -8.90
CA ILE A 37 3.92 -0.65 -7.87
C ILE A 37 3.21 -0.42 -6.54
N GLY A 38 3.37 -1.33 -5.59
CA GLY A 38 2.87 -1.12 -4.25
C GLY A 38 2.66 -2.40 -3.46
N ASP A 39 1.91 -2.23 -2.38
CA ASP A 39 1.65 -3.23 -1.37
C ASP A 39 0.20 -3.74 -1.42
N SER A 40 -0.29 -4.24 -0.29
CA SER A 40 -1.65 -4.72 -0.06
C SER A 40 -2.73 -3.69 -0.39
N LEU A 41 -2.48 -2.40 -0.17
CA LEU A 41 -3.42 -1.32 -0.50
C LEU A 41 -3.61 -1.21 -2.01
N SER A 42 -2.52 -1.34 -2.76
CA SER A 42 -2.60 -1.31 -4.22
C SER A 42 -3.21 -2.59 -4.75
N GLN A 43 -2.93 -3.75 -4.16
CA GLN A 43 -3.47 -5.03 -4.62
C GLN A 43 -4.97 -5.17 -4.34
N GLY A 44 -5.53 -4.45 -3.37
CA GLY A 44 -6.93 -4.59 -2.96
C GLY A 44 -7.15 -5.68 -1.92
N PHE A 45 -6.26 -5.76 -0.92
CA PHE A 45 -6.39 -6.66 0.22
C PHE A 45 -7.31 -6.07 1.30
N TYR A 46 -8.37 -6.81 1.66
CA TYR A 46 -9.42 -6.35 2.57
C TYR A 46 -9.43 -7.19 3.85
N GLY A 47 -8.32 -7.17 4.59
CA GLY A 47 -8.18 -7.83 5.89
C GLY A 47 -8.15 -9.35 5.93
N ALA A 48 -8.73 -10.03 4.94
CA ALA A 48 -8.73 -11.49 4.87
C ALA A 48 -8.71 -12.05 3.45
N THR A 49 -8.99 -11.23 2.43
CA THR A 49 -9.11 -11.70 1.05
C THR A 49 -8.54 -10.69 0.05
N VAL A 50 -8.03 -11.24 -1.05
CA VAL A 50 -7.80 -10.53 -2.31
C VAL A 50 -8.54 -11.31 -3.37
N GLU A 51 -9.59 -10.69 -3.90
CA GLU A 51 -10.41 -11.27 -4.95
C GLU A 51 -10.89 -10.20 -5.92
N GLU A 52 -11.46 -10.59 -7.05
CA GLU A 52 -11.98 -9.65 -8.06
C GLU A 52 -12.79 -8.49 -7.44
N LYS A 53 -13.70 -8.80 -6.51
CA LYS A 53 -14.51 -7.80 -5.82
C LYS A 53 -13.65 -6.76 -5.12
N THR A 54 -12.64 -7.16 -4.36
CA THR A 54 -11.79 -6.24 -3.59
C THR A 54 -10.74 -5.55 -4.45
N GLN A 55 -10.17 -6.27 -5.42
CA GLN A 55 -9.22 -5.72 -6.40
C GLN A 55 -9.86 -4.60 -7.22
N ASN A 56 -11.12 -4.74 -7.62
CA ASN A 56 -11.87 -3.72 -8.38
C ASN A 56 -12.04 -2.39 -7.63
N TRP A 57 -11.93 -2.41 -6.31
CA TRP A 57 -12.01 -1.22 -5.46
C TRP A 57 -10.64 -0.71 -5.01
N ALA A 58 -9.54 -1.37 -5.35
CA ALA A 58 -8.22 -0.87 -5.00
C ALA A 58 -7.99 0.53 -5.58
N TYR A 59 -7.29 1.39 -4.83
CA TYR A 59 -7.16 2.81 -5.20
C TYR A 59 -6.63 3.05 -6.64
N PRO A 60 -5.64 2.31 -7.18
CA PRO A 60 -5.12 2.66 -8.51
C PRO A 60 -6.12 2.29 -9.61
N VAL A 61 -6.99 1.30 -9.36
CA VAL A 61 -8.08 0.90 -10.26
C VAL A 61 -9.14 1.99 -10.29
N LEU A 62 -9.55 2.47 -9.12
CA LEU A 62 -10.52 3.56 -8.99
C LEU A 62 -10.02 4.85 -9.65
N VAL A 63 -8.80 5.28 -9.36
CA VAL A 63 -8.24 6.52 -9.92
C VAL A 63 -8.09 6.41 -11.43
N SER A 64 -7.56 5.29 -11.94
CA SER A 64 -7.40 5.10 -13.39
C SER A 64 -8.75 5.16 -14.11
N LYS A 65 -9.78 4.51 -13.54
CA LYS A 65 -11.14 4.53 -14.09
C LYS A 65 -11.71 5.95 -14.13
N GLN A 66 -11.57 6.73 -13.06
CA GLN A 66 -12.00 8.13 -13.05
C GLN A 66 -11.23 8.99 -14.06
N ALA A 67 -9.96 8.67 -14.30
CA ALA A 67 -9.15 9.33 -15.31
C ALA A 67 -9.48 8.93 -16.77
N GLY A 68 -10.45 8.02 -16.98
CA GLY A 68 -10.82 7.52 -18.30
C GLY A 68 -9.87 6.46 -18.86
N SER A 69 -9.13 5.77 -17.99
CA SER A 69 -8.17 4.72 -18.33
C SER A 69 -8.41 3.47 -17.48
N ASN A 70 -7.62 2.43 -17.68
CA ASN A 70 -7.68 1.19 -16.92
C ASN A 70 -6.27 0.66 -16.62
N VAL A 71 -6.16 -0.13 -15.55
CA VAL A 71 -5.00 -0.96 -15.27
C VAL A 71 -5.32 -2.43 -15.52
N THR A 72 -4.32 -3.24 -15.82
CA THR A 72 -4.46 -4.70 -15.95
C THR A 72 -3.69 -5.40 -14.84
N TYR A 73 -4.28 -6.45 -14.26
CA TYR A 73 -3.68 -7.25 -13.19
C TYR A 73 -4.15 -8.69 -13.29
N ASN A 74 -3.41 -9.60 -12.65
CA ASN A 74 -3.88 -10.96 -12.46
C ASN A 74 -4.99 -10.95 -11.40
N VAL A 75 -6.20 -11.35 -11.82
CA VAL A 75 -7.36 -11.42 -10.92
C VAL A 75 -7.16 -12.64 -10.03
N LEU A 76 -7.17 -12.42 -8.72
CA LEU A 76 -7.07 -13.48 -7.74
C LEU A 76 -8.47 -14.00 -7.43
N LYS A 77 -8.55 -15.30 -7.19
CA LYS A 77 -9.71 -15.90 -6.53
C LYS A 77 -9.40 -15.88 -5.05
N GLY A 78 -10.27 -15.20 -4.29
CA GLY A 78 -10.24 -15.30 -2.85
C GLY A 78 -10.29 -16.76 -2.40
N PRO A 79 -9.88 -17.06 -1.18
CA PRO A 79 -10.12 -18.39 -0.64
C PRO A 79 -11.63 -18.61 -0.46
N TYR A 80 -12.05 -19.87 -0.29
CA TYR A 80 -13.45 -20.21 -0.01
C TYR A 80 -13.97 -19.71 1.35
N ILE A 81 -13.20 -18.90 2.08
CA ILE A 81 -13.49 -18.42 3.41
C ILE A 81 -13.46 -16.90 3.39
N ASN A 82 -14.63 -16.30 3.22
CA ASN A 82 -14.81 -14.90 3.55
C ASN A 82 -14.93 -14.79 5.07
N LEU A 83 -13.93 -14.23 5.75
CA LEU A 83 -13.94 -14.08 7.22
C LEU A 83 -15.16 -13.27 7.70
N GLU A 84 -15.63 -12.30 6.91
CA GLU A 84 -16.87 -11.56 7.19
C GLU A 84 -18.09 -12.48 7.21
N ASP A 85 -18.19 -13.41 6.25
CA ASP A 85 -19.29 -14.39 6.16
C ASP A 85 -19.17 -15.45 7.26
N VAL A 86 -17.94 -15.88 7.61
CA VAL A 86 -17.69 -16.75 8.78
C VAL A 86 -18.18 -16.08 10.07
N LEU A 87 -17.86 -14.81 10.25
CA LEU A 87 -18.22 -14.05 11.45
C LEU A 87 -19.70 -13.65 11.46
N LYS A 88 -20.35 -13.51 10.30
CA LYS A 88 -21.82 -13.33 10.17
C LYS A 88 -22.61 -14.63 10.35
N GLY A 89 -21.92 -15.77 10.48
CA GLY A 89 -22.55 -17.08 10.69
C GLY A 89 -23.00 -17.77 9.40
N ASP A 90 -22.56 -17.28 8.23
CA ASP A 90 -22.90 -17.82 6.92
C ASP A 90 -21.96 -18.98 6.49
N CYS A 91 -20.85 -19.25 7.21
CA CYS A 91 -19.96 -20.43 7.03
C CYS A 91 -19.62 -21.12 8.36
N GLY A 92 -19.66 -22.47 8.41
CA GLY A 92 -19.37 -23.29 9.60
C GLY A 92 -17.89 -23.65 9.86
N VAL A 93 -17.63 -24.37 10.95
CA VAL A 93 -16.28 -24.66 11.52
C VAL A 93 -15.26 -25.30 10.55
N PHE A 94 -15.69 -26.14 9.61
CA PHE A 94 -14.78 -26.81 8.67
C PHE A 94 -14.25 -25.91 7.54
N CYS A 95 -14.78 -24.69 7.44
CA CYS A 95 -14.40 -23.66 6.46
C CYS A 95 -12.98 -23.14 6.77
N ILE A 96 -12.65 -22.88 8.03
CA ILE A 96 -11.56 -22.00 8.50
C ILE A 96 -10.12 -22.52 8.20
N ALA A 97 -9.96 -23.82 7.92
CA ALA A 97 -8.65 -24.46 7.92
C ALA A 97 -7.85 -24.37 6.60
N SER A 98 -8.34 -23.71 5.54
CA SER A 98 -7.59 -23.69 4.27
C SER A 98 -7.76 -22.44 3.41
N SER A 99 -6.61 -21.81 3.16
CA SER A 99 -6.29 -20.85 2.08
C SER A 99 -6.62 -19.38 2.39
N ILE A 100 -5.65 -18.50 2.13
CA ILE A 100 -5.81 -17.03 2.09
C ILE A 100 -6.00 -16.56 0.63
N ILE A 101 -5.74 -17.44 -0.35
CA ILE A 101 -5.92 -17.23 -1.80
C ILE A 101 -6.21 -18.58 -2.44
N GLY A 102 -7.27 -18.66 -3.27
CA GLY A 102 -7.67 -19.87 -4.01
C GLY A 102 -6.96 -20.05 -5.37
N GLY A 103 -6.17 -19.06 -5.80
CA GLY A 103 -5.38 -19.05 -7.04
C GLY A 103 -5.71 -17.86 -7.94
N ASN A 104 -5.51 -18.00 -9.25
CA ASN A 104 -5.91 -16.98 -10.23
C ASN A 104 -7.30 -17.27 -10.81
N GLY A 105 -8.16 -16.24 -10.91
CA GLY A 105 -9.41 -16.29 -11.65
C GLY A 105 -9.26 -15.92 -13.12
N ALA A 106 -8.45 -14.90 -13.39
CA ALA A 106 -8.05 -14.49 -14.74
C ALA A 106 -6.60 -14.01 -14.70
N THR A 107 -5.89 -14.14 -15.81
CA THR A 107 -4.46 -13.81 -15.87
C THR A 107 -4.14 -12.97 -17.09
N VAL A 108 -3.15 -12.10 -16.97
CA VAL A 108 -2.60 -11.31 -18.06
C VAL A 108 -1.12 -11.63 -18.22
N GLY A 109 -0.62 -11.59 -19.46
CA GLY A 109 0.78 -11.91 -19.75
C GLY A 109 1.77 -10.89 -19.15
N LEU A 110 1.42 -9.61 -19.20
CA LEU A 110 2.17 -8.53 -18.57
C LEU A 110 1.16 -7.55 -17.94
N PRO A 111 1.01 -7.54 -16.60
CA PRO A 111 0.10 -6.63 -15.92
C PRO A 111 0.68 -5.22 -15.90
N THR A 112 -0.16 -4.19 -16.05
CA THR A 112 0.27 -2.81 -15.78
C THR A 112 0.21 -2.47 -14.29
N HIS A 113 -0.56 -3.23 -13.52
CA HIS A 113 -0.60 -3.15 -12.07
C HIS A 113 0.11 -4.36 -11.45
N ALA A 114 1.24 -4.09 -10.81
CA ALA A 114 2.13 -5.08 -10.23
C ALA A 114 2.16 -5.03 -8.69
N GLY A 115 1.27 -4.30 -8.03
CA GLY A 115 1.27 -4.17 -6.58
C GLY A 115 0.83 -5.45 -5.87
N ILE A 116 1.54 -5.84 -4.80
CA ILE A 116 1.41 -7.15 -4.14
C ILE A 116 1.31 -7.00 -2.62
N THR A 117 0.37 -7.71 -2.00
CA THR A 117 0.22 -7.81 -0.54
C THR A 117 1.52 -8.26 0.13
N GLY A 118 1.87 -7.58 1.22
CA GLY A 118 3.12 -7.83 1.95
C GLY A 118 4.38 -7.23 1.31
N ALA A 119 4.28 -6.63 0.13
CA ALA A 119 5.45 -6.06 -0.52
C ALA A 119 5.97 -4.79 0.16
N ASP A 120 7.29 -4.66 0.23
CA ASP A 120 8.00 -3.45 0.60
C ASP A 120 8.95 -3.05 -0.55
N TYR A 121 9.68 -1.94 -0.42
CA TYR A 121 10.66 -1.58 -1.47
C TYR A 121 11.76 -2.63 -1.72
N THR A 122 12.09 -3.48 -0.74
CA THR A 122 13.03 -4.60 -0.91
C THR A 122 12.46 -5.60 -1.92
N THR A 123 11.22 -6.04 -1.69
CA THR A 123 10.56 -7.06 -2.53
C THR A 123 10.12 -6.50 -3.88
N VAL A 124 9.80 -5.20 -3.98
CA VAL A 124 9.61 -4.50 -5.27
C VAL A 124 10.82 -4.69 -6.19
N LEU A 125 12.03 -4.67 -5.63
CA LEU A 125 13.28 -4.82 -6.35
C LEU A 125 13.65 -6.29 -6.62
N GLN A 126 13.37 -7.18 -5.65
CA GLN A 126 14.01 -8.50 -5.57
C GLN A 126 13.05 -9.68 -5.73
N THR A 127 11.77 -9.53 -5.42
CA THR A 127 10.82 -10.64 -5.37
C THR A 127 9.97 -10.67 -6.63
N SER A 128 9.99 -11.79 -7.34
CA SER A 128 9.17 -12.06 -8.52
C SER A 128 8.10 -13.10 -8.19
N GLY A 129 7.23 -13.43 -9.14
CA GLY A 129 6.29 -14.55 -8.95
C GLY A 129 6.94 -15.93 -9.00
N GLN A 130 8.20 -16.05 -9.40
CA GLN A 130 8.94 -17.32 -9.47
C GLN A 130 10.08 -17.43 -8.45
N CYS A 131 10.43 -16.31 -7.80
CA CYS A 131 11.62 -16.24 -6.98
C CYS A 131 11.49 -15.24 -5.84
N GLU A 132 11.75 -15.67 -4.62
CA GLU A 132 11.72 -14.81 -3.44
C GLU A 132 12.79 -13.71 -3.49
N ASN A 133 13.99 -14.06 -3.94
CA ASN A 133 15.05 -13.10 -4.19
C ASN A 133 15.80 -13.48 -5.48
N ILE A 134 15.58 -12.71 -6.54
CA ILE A 134 16.23 -12.91 -7.84
C ILE A 134 17.75 -12.75 -7.83
N ASN A 135 18.31 -12.18 -6.75
CA ASN A 135 19.75 -12.01 -6.57
C ASN A 135 20.36 -13.03 -5.61
N ALA A 136 19.56 -13.94 -5.03
CA ALA A 136 20.06 -14.97 -4.14
C ALA A 136 20.94 -15.97 -4.92
N THR A 137 22.11 -16.27 -4.35
CA THR A 137 23.06 -17.24 -4.92
C THR A 137 23.58 -18.17 -3.84
N THR A 138 23.91 -19.39 -4.24
CA THR A 138 24.56 -20.39 -3.39
C THR A 138 25.74 -21.00 -4.13
N TRP A 139 26.65 -21.63 -3.38
CA TRP A 139 27.80 -22.30 -3.95
C TRP A 139 27.46 -23.74 -4.30
N ALA A 140 27.60 -24.10 -5.57
CA ALA A 140 27.41 -25.46 -6.07
C ALA A 140 28.69 -25.98 -6.72
N LYS A 141 28.81 -27.31 -6.76
CA LYS A 141 29.88 -27.99 -7.48
C LYS A 141 29.47 -28.13 -8.94
N GLU A 142 30.19 -27.46 -9.84
CA GLU A 142 30.11 -27.69 -11.28
C GLU A 142 31.17 -28.72 -11.67
N TRP A 143 30.70 -29.89 -12.11
CA TRP A 143 31.57 -30.98 -12.55
C TRP A 143 31.93 -30.83 -14.02
N TYR A 144 33.22 -31.05 -14.34
CA TYR A 144 33.73 -30.94 -15.69
C TYR A 144 34.93 -31.87 -15.92
N TRP A 145 35.18 -32.18 -17.19
CA TRP A 145 36.38 -32.90 -17.62
C TRP A 145 37.50 -31.88 -17.83
N ALA A 146 38.52 -31.88 -16.97
CA ALA A 146 39.70 -31.03 -17.14
C ALA A 146 40.60 -31.55 -18.27
N THR A 147 40.63 -32.88 -18.45
CA THR A 147 41.20 -33.61 -19.57
C THR A 147 40.32 -34.82 -19.87
N TRP A 148 40.57 -35.56 -20.95
CA TRP A 148 39.76 -36.75 -21.32
C TRP A 148 39.75 -37.88 -20.27
N TYR A 149 40.67 -37.88 -19.29
CA TYR A 149 40.77 -38.88 -18.21
C TYR A 149 40.63 -38.29 -16.80
N TRP A 150 40.42 -36.98 -16.66
CA TRP A 150 40.32 -36.31 -15.36
C TRP A 150 38.96 -35.61 -15.22
N TYR A 151 38.06 -36.23 -14.46
CA TYR A 151 36.80 -35.61 -14.07
C TYR A 151 36.95 -34.94 -12.70
N THR A 152 36.59 -33.67 -12.60
CA THR A 152 36.75 -32.88 -11.38
C THR A 152 35.64 -31.84 -11.25
N TYR A 153 35.70 -31.01 -10.22
CA TYR A 153 34.73 -29.95 -10.01
C TYR A 153 35.40 -28.63 -9.65
N ARG A 154 34.68 -27.55 -9.88
CA ARG A 154 34.97 -26.23 -9.32
C ARG A 154 33.74 -25.72 -8.59
N TRP A 155 33.96 -24.86 -7.59
CA TRP A 155 32.87 -24.15 -6.93
C TRP A 155 32.43 -22.99 -7.82
N VAL A 156 31.14 -22.93 -8.12
CA VAL A 156 30.52 -21.82 -8.85
C VAL A 156 29.32 -21.30 -8.07
N GLN A 157 29.08 -19.99 -8.17
CA GLN A 157 27.84 -19.41 -7.68
C GLN A 157 26.73 -19.73 -8.68
N VAL A 158 25.64 -20.30 -8.17
CA VAL A 158 24.42 -20.58 -8.92
C VAL A 158 23.24 -19.85 -8.27
N PRO A 159 22.17 -19.52 -9.02
CA PRO A 159 20.96 -18.96 -8.42
C PRO A 159 20.39 -19.87 -7.32
N ASP A 160 20.05 -19.28 -6.17
CA ASP A 160 19.42 -19.97 -5.02
C ASP A 160 18.01 -19.44 -4.80
N CYS A 161 17.15 -19.79 -5.74
CA CYS A 161 15.83 -19.21 -5.84
C CYS A 161 14.81 -20.00 -4.99
N GLN A 162 14.44 -19.45 -3.83
CA GLN A 162 13.35 -19.98 -3.01
C GLN A 162 11.98 -19.56 -3.57
N SER A 163 10.96 -20.37 -3.31
CA SER A 163 9.60 -20.08 -3.75
C SER A 163 9.02 -18.91 -2.94
N PRO A 164 8.56 -17.82 -3.61
CA PRO A 164 7.99 -16.68 -2.91
C PRO A 164 6.60 -17.02 -2.33
N ASP A 165 6.02 -16.14 -1.53
CA ASP A 165 4.65 -16.33 -1.03
C ASP A 165 3.59 -16.36 -2.16
N LYS A 166 2.40 -16.86 -1.85
CA LYS A 166 1.31 -17.04 -2.82
C LYS A 166 0.83 -15.73 -3.46
N PHE A 167 0.91 -14.58 -2.78
CA PHE A 167 0.52 -13.31 -3.38
C PHE A 167 1.48 -12.92 -4.50
N HIS A 168 2.79 -13.10 -4.29
CA HIS A 168 3.78 -12.88 -5.37
C HIS A 168 3.62 -13.91 -6.48
N GLN A 169 3.47 -15.20 -6.15
CA GLN A 169 3.28 -16.26 -7.15
C GLN A 169 2.10 -15.98 -8.08
N PHE A 170 0.92 -15.68 -7.52
CA PHE A 170 -0.29 -15.48 -8.31
C PHE A 170 -0.43 -14.06 -8.86
N GLY A 171 0.09 -13.05 -8.16
CA GLY A 171 -0.01 -11.65 -8.57
C GLY A 171 0.98 -11.28 -9.68
N LEU A 172 2.22 -11.76 -9.61
CA LEU A 172 3.27 -11.45 -10.61
C LEU A 172 3.47 -12.58 -11.63
N ARG A 173 3.23 -13.83 -11.25
CA ARG A 173 3.43 -15.02 -12.11
C ARG A 173 4.82 -14.99 -12.76
N ASN A 174 4.88 -14.96 -14.09
CA ASN A 174 6.12 -14.97 -14.87
C ASN A 174 6.58 -13.57 -15.29
N SER A 175 5.96 -12.51 -14.77
CA SER A 175 6.16 -11.13 -15.24
C SER A 175 7.43 -10.46 -14.67
N GLY A 176 8.12 -11.12 -13.74
CA GLY A 176 9.28 -10.57 -13.02
C GLY A 176 8.91 -9.91 -11.70
N THR A 177 9.84 -9.16 -11.11
CA THR A 177 9.60 -8.31 -9.93
C THR A 177 8.72 -7.11 -10.30
N GLN A 178 8.13 -6.42 -9.32
CA GLN A 178 7.31 -5.24 -9.62
C GLN A 178 8.09 -4.19 -10.44
N LEU A 179 9.38 -4.00 -10.13
CA LEU A 179 10.26 -3.12 -10.91
C LEU A 179 10.46 -3.62 -12.34
N GLN A 180 10.76 -4.92 -12.54
CA GLN A 180 10.95 -5.49 -13.87
C GLN A 180 9.67 -5.40 -14.72
N VAL A 181 8.50 -5.57 -14.08
CA VAL A 181 7.21 -5.34 -14.72
C VAL A 181 7.11 -3.90 -15.20
N MET A 182 7.41 -2.90 -14.36
CA MET A 182 7.36 -1.50 -14.79
C MET A 182 8.36 -1.17 -15.90
N GLN A 183 9.56 -1.75 -15.87
CA GLN A 183 10.55 -1.60 -16.95
C GLN A 183 10.03 -2.16 -18.29
N SER A 184 9.28 -3.25 -18.24
CA SER A 184 8.68 -3.92 -19.41
C SER A 184 7.44 -3.18 -19.90
N VAL A 185 6.56 -2.78 -18.99
CA VAL A 185 5.33 -2.02 -19.27
C VAL A 185 5.65 -0.65 -19.83
N ARG A 186 6.72 0.00 -19.34
CA ARG A 186 7.09 1.39 -19.68
C ARG A 186 5.92 2.36 -19.46
N PRO A 187 5.40 2.52 -18.23
CA PRO A 187 4.20 3.31 -17.99
C PRO A 187 4.37 4.79 -18.39
N THR A 188 3.24 5.47 -18.63
CA THR A 188 3.18 6.94 -18.83
C THR A 188 2.86 7.67 -17.54
N PHE A 189 2.17 7.00 -16.62
CA PHE A 189 1.86 7.50 -15.28
C PHE A 189 2.16 6.41 -14.25
N LEU A 190 2.86 6.73 -13.17
CA LEU A 190 3.19 5.76 -12.11
C LEU A 190 2.36 6.02 -10.85
N PHE A 191 1.66 5.00 -10.38
CA PHE A 191 1.07 4.96 -9.06
C PHE A 191 2.00 4.25 -8.08
N GLY A 192 2.02 4.76 -6.84
CA GLY A 192 2.19 3.93 -5.66
C GLY A 192 3.48 4.11 -4.88
N THR A 193 3.42 3.60 -3.67
CA THR A 193 4.55 3.43 -2.75
C THR A 193 4.45 2.03 -2.14
N ALA A 194 5.58 1.48 -1.73
CA ALA A 194 5.67 0.24 -0.94
C ALA A 194 6.35 0.55 0.42
N ALA A 195 6.10 1.75 0.95
CA ALA A 195 6.73 2.22 2.17
C ALA A 195 6.05 1.67 3.44
N ALA A 196 4.73 1.41 3.41
CA ALA A 196 3.97 1.11 4.62
C ALA A 196 4.51 -0.10 5.38
N ASN A 197 4.89 -1.16 4.68
CA ASN A 197 5.39 -2.40 5.28
C ASN A 197 6.77 -2.27 5.95
N HIS A 198 7.54 -1.21 5.69
CA HIS A 198 8.79 -0.91 6.42
C HIS A 198 8.55 -0.47 7.87
N VAL A 199 7.32 -0.10 8.23
CA VAL A 199 6.96 0.34 9.59
C VAL A 199 5.73 -0.38 10.14
N LEU A 200 4.81 -0.86 9.30
CA LEU A 200 3.59 -1.56 9.73
C LEU A 200 3.89 -2.83 10.52
N CYS A 201 5.00 -3.51 10.22
CA CYS A 201 5.46 -4.69 10.94
C CYS A 201 5.55 -4.45 12.46
N THR A 202 5.79 -3.22 12.91
CA THR A 202 5.86 -2.93 14.35
C THR A 202 4.51 -3.01 15.04
N ALA A 203 3.45 -2.56 14.36
CA ALA A 203 2.10 -2.65 14.89
C ALA A 203 1.62 -4.11 14.95
N LEU A 204 1.95 -4.90 13.92
CA LEU A 204 1.49 -6.29 13.80
C LEU A 204 2.23 -7.26 14.72
N SER A 205 3.50 -6.98 15.05
CA SER A 205 4.33 -7.82 15.93
C SER A 205 4.51 -7.28 17.35
N THR A 206 3.98 -6.08 17.63
CA THR A 206 4.25 -5.33 18.87
C THR A 206 5.75 -5.29 19.23
N SER A 207 6.59 -5.07 18.22
CA SER A 207 8.06 -4.99 18.35
C SER A 207 8.62 -3.91 17.42
N THR A 208 9.82 -3.41 17.70
CA THR A 208 10.55 -2.48 16.82
C THR A 208 11.64 -3.16 15.98
N ASP A 209 11.81 -4.48 16.10
CA ASP A 209 12.94 -5.23 15.50
C ASP A 209 12.97 -5.19 13.98
N CYS A 210 11.82 -4.98 13.34
CA CYS A 210 11.73 -4.93 11.88
C CYS A 210 12.16 -3.58 11.28
N LEU A 211 12.35 -2.54 12.10
CA LEU A 211 12.72 -1.20 11.64
C LEU A 211 14.16 -1.18 11.13
N ASP A 212 14.33 -0.86 9.86
CA ASP A 212 15.64 -0.75 9.22
C ASP A 212 15.67 0.47 8.29
N GLN A 213 16.15 1.58 8.83
CA GLN A 213 16.14 2.86 8.11
C GLN A 213 17.12 2.82 6.94
N THR A 214 18.24 2.13 7.10
CA THR A 214 19.27 2.04 6.05
C THR A 214 18.74 1.25 4.85
N ARG A 215 18.12 0.08 5.10
CA ARG A 215 17.47 -0.71 4.05
C ARG A 215 16.38 0.08 3.35
N PHE A 216 15.46 0.67 4.11
CA PHE A 216 14.38 1.49 3.54
C PHE A 216 14.92 2.58 2.60
N LEU A 217 15.88 3.39 3.07
CA LEU A 217 16.44 4.48 2.29
C LEU A 217 17.15 3.98 1.02
N ASN A 218 17.91 2.90 1.11
CA ASN A 218 18.59 2.32 -0.06
C ASN A 218 17.57 1.81 -1.09
N ASP A 219 16.55 1.09 -0.66
CA ASP A 219 15.62 0.43 -1.56
C ASP A 219 14.64 1.42 -2.22
N ILE A 220 14.14 2.42 -1.50
CA ILE A 220 13.30 3.45 -2.10
C ILE A 220 14.09 4.28 -3.12
N ARG A 221 15.33 4.68 -2.81
CA ARG A 221 16.18 5.46 -3.72
C ARG A 221 16.56 4.65 -4.96
N SER A 222 16.91 3.37 -4.79
CA SER A 222 17.19 2.45 -5.89
C SER A 222 15.96 2.25 -6.78
N THR A 223 14.79 2.05 -6.18
CA THR A 223 13.51 1.92 -6.90
C THR A 223 13.22 3.18 -7.71
N MET A 224 13.24 4.36 -7.08
CA MET A 224 12.90 5.62 -7.74
C MET A 224 13.91 6.01 -8.82
N SER A 225 15.21 5.80 -8.59
CA SER A 225 16.24 6.02 -9.62
C SER A 225 16.02 5.13 -10.84
N LYS A 226 15.70 3.85 -10.65
CA LYS A 226 15.41 2.93 -11.76
C LYS A 226 14.09 3.26 -12.46
N MET A 227 13.09 3.76 -11.74
CA MET A 227 11.86 4.27 -12.34
C MET A 227 12.11 5.54 -13.16
N ALA A 228 12.92 6.48 -12.66
CA ALA A 228 13.28 7.71 -13.38
C ALA A 228 13.98 7.42 -14.72
N ALA A 229 14.72 6.31 -14.81
CA ALA A 229 15.34 5.86 -16.06
C ALA A 229 14.33 5.37 -17.12
N ILE A 230 13.08 5.12 -16.75
CA ILE A 230 12.00 4.74 -17.67
C ILE A 230 11.45 6.00 -18.35
N GLY A 231 12.09 6.44 -19.44
CA GLY A 231 11.78 7.72 -20.11
C GLY A 231 10.35 7.91 -20.68
N SER A 232 9.50 6.87 -20.62
CA SER A 232 8.07 6.99 -20.95
C SER A 232 7.25 7.62 -19.82
N ILE A 233 7.72 7.58 -18.58
CA ILE A 233 7.00 8.12 -17.42
C ILE A 233 6.97 9.65 -17.53
N LYS A 234 5.77 10.21 -17.51
CA LYS A 234 5.51 11.65 -17.62
C LYS A 234 4.96 12.28 -16.35
N GLY A 235 4.44 11.44 -15.46
CA GLY A 235 3.95 11.84 -14.16
C GLY A 235 3.72 10.62 -13.27
N GLY A 236 3.30 10.90 -12.06
CA GLY A 236 2.92 9.89 -11.09
C GLY A 236 2.34 10.50 -9.84
N VAL A 237 1.98 9.64 -8.89
CA VAL A 237 1.51 10.04 -7.57
C VAL A 237 2.13 9.12 -6.51
N LEU A 238 2.78 9.74 -5.52
CA LEU A 238 3.21 9.08 -4.28
C LEU A 238 2.32 9.54 -3.12
N PHE A 239 2.39 8.80 -2.02
CA PHE A 239 1.63 9.14 -0.82
C PHE A 239 2.37 8.76 0.46
N THR A 240 2.16 9.55 1.52
CA THR A 240 2.71 9.26 2.85
C THR A 240 1.99 8.10 3.52
N VAL A 241 2.65 7.44 4.46
CA VAL A 241 2.09 6.37 5.30
C VAL A 241 1.39 6.99 6.53
N PRO A 242 0.14 6.58 6.85
CA PRO A 242 -0.54 6.95 8.08
C PRO A 242 0.20 6.56 9.37
N ASN A 243 -0.24 7.07 10.51
CA ASN A 243 0.31 6.64 11.79
C ASN A 243 -0.09 5.18 12.11
N VAL A 244 0.84 4.25 11.93
CA VAL A 244 0.60 2.81 12.17
C VAL A 244 0.33 2.47 13.64
N THR A 245 0.70 3.33 14.60
CA THR A 245 0.36 3.12 16.01
C THR A 245 -1.06 3.59 16.36
N ALA A 246 -1.78 4.15 15.38
CA ALA A 246 -3.10 4.73 15.54
C ALA A 246 -4.18 4.04 14.71
N ILE A 247 -3.82 2.96 14.00
CA ILE A 247 -4.76 2.10 13.26
C ILE A 247 -5.64 1.32 14.22
N ALA A 248 -6.77 0.82 13.72
CA ALA A 248 -7.73 0.12 14.54
C ALA A 248 -7.17 -1.19 15.15
N PHE A 249 -6.18 -1.82 14.51
CA PHE A 249 -5.52 -3.04 15.01
C PHE A 249 -4.98 -2.91 16.45
N LEU A 250 -4.57 -1.71 16.86
CA LEU A 250 -3.99 -1.45 18.17
C LEU A 250 -4.97 -0.74 19.10
N GLU A 251 -5.03 -1.17 20.35
CA GLU A 251 -5.78 -0.49 21.40
C GLU A 251 -4.96 -0.28 22.67
N ASN A 252 -5.31 0.79 23.40
CA ASN A 252 -4.72 1.06 24.71
C ASN A 252 -5.06 -0.06 25.69
N TYR A 253 -4.05 -0.55 26.40
CA TYR A 253 -4.18 -1.51 27.47
C TYR A 253 -3.51 -1.00 28.73
N SER A 254 -4.24 -1.08 29.84
CA SER A 254 -3.72 -0.81 31.18
C SER A 254 -3.73 -2.12 31.96
N ASP A 255 -2.55 -2.57 32.39
CA ASP A 255 -2.40 -3.80 33.15
C ASP A 255 -3.12 -3.65 34.50
N PRO A 256 -4.12 -4.51 34.81
CA PRO A 256 -4.91 -4.39 36.02
C PRO A 256 -4.10 -4.67 37.30
N GLN A 257 -2.94 -5.32 37.19
CA GLN A 257 -2.04 -5.60 38.31
C GLN A 257 -0.96 -4.53 38.47
N GLY A 258 -0.92 -3.50 37.61
CA GLY A 258 0.08 -2.44 37.65
C GLY A 258 1.51 -2.93 37.40
N ARG A 259 1.69 -4.07 36.72
CA ARG A 259 3.01 -4.62 36.41
C ARG A 259 3.75 -3.69 35.45
N ALA A 260 5.03 -3.43 35.74
CA ALA A 260 5.87 -2.61 34.88
C ALA A 260 6.02 -3.25 33.48
N ASN A 261 5.91 -2.43 32.43
CA ASN A 261 6.02 -2.82 31.02
C ASN A 261 4.90 -3.72 30.46
N TYR A 262 3.81 -3.92 31.20
CA TYR A 262 2.63 -4.66 30.72
C TYR A 262 1.52 -3.75 30.17
N SER A 263 1.68 -2.43 30.24
CA SER A 263 0.71 -1.45 29.73
C SER A 263 1.26 -0.75 28.50
N GLY A 264 0.41 -0.50 27.50
CA GLY A 264 0.83 0.04 26.21
C GLY A 264 -0.23 -0.17 25.14
N LEU A 265 0.18 -0.25 23.89
CA LEU A 265 -0.70 -0.61 22.77
C LEU A 265 -0.60 -2.11 22.48
N LYS A 266 -1.72 -2.84 22.56
CA LYS A 266 -1.79 -4.26 22.19
C LYS A 266 -2.67 -4.46 20.97
N ALA A 267 -2.52 -5.60 20.30
CA ALA A 267 -3.47 -6.03 19.30
C ALA A 267 -4.89 -6.19 19.90
N PHE A 268 -5.91 -5.76 19.15
CA PHE A 268 -7.30 -5.73 19.63
C PHE A 268 -7.86 -7.10 20.04
N PHE A 269 -7.39 -8.18 19.42
CA PHE A 269 -7.85 -9.55 19.69
C PHE A 269 -7.30 -10.12 21.01
N ARG A 270 -6.27 -9.52 21.61
CA ARG A 270 -5.74 -10.00 22.89
C ARG A 270 -6.63 -9.51 24.03
N SER A 271 -7.21 -10.41 24.82
CA SER A 271 -8.00 -10.01 26.00
C SER A 271 -7.13 -9.58 27.19
N SER A 272 -5.87 -10.02 27.25
CA SER A 272 -4.91 -9.72 28.30
C SER A 272 -3.47 -9.77 27.79
N VAL A 273 -2.52 -9.33 28.62
CA VAL A 273 -1.08 -9.32 28.33
C VAL A 273 -0.36 -10.22 29.34
N SER A 274 0.24 -11.30 28.85
CA SER A 274 1.00 -12.28 29.62
C SER A 274 2.51 -12.08 29.54
N ASP A 275 2.98 -11.41 28.49
CA ASP A 275 4.39 -11.08 28.26
C ASP A 275 4.51 -9.59 27.88
N PRO A 276 5.52 -8.84 28.38
CA PRO A 276 5.75 -7.45 27.98
C PRO A 276 5.87 -7.25 26.46
N SER A 277 6.34 -8.24 25.69
CA SER A 277 6.47 -8.15 24.23
C SER A 277 5.14 -8.09 23.48
N GLN A 278 4.01 -8.24 24.18
CA GLN A 278 2.66 -8.20 23.59
C GLN A 278 2.05 -6.78 23.60
N VAL A 279 2.80 -5.79 24.09
CA VAL A 279 2.43 -4.38 24.03
C VAL A 279 3.56 -3.57 23.41
N LEU A 280 3.21 -2.51 22.68
CA LEU A 280 4.14 -1.41 22.40
C LEU A 280 4.10 -0.44 23.56
N ASP A 281 5.23 -0.25 24.22
CA ASP A 281 5.38 0.76 25.27
C ASP A 281 5.52 2.17 24.69
N LYS A 282 5.60 3.17 25.58
CA LYS A 282 5.71 4.58 25.18
C LYS A 282 7.00 4.90 24.39
N ASN A 283 8.11 4.27 24.73
CA ASN A 283 9.40 4.48 24.07
C ASN A 283 9.42 3.83 22.68
N GLU A 284 8.81 2.65 22.55
CA GLU A 284 8.63 1.98 21.26
C GLU A 284 7.72 2.80 20.35
N VAL A 285 6.59 3.29 20.85
CA VAL A 285 5.71 4.21 20.09
C VAL A 285 6.45 5.47 19.64
N ALA A 286 7.31 6.05 20.48
CA ALA A 286 8.15 7.18 20.11
C ALA A 286 9.16 6.82 19.01
N THR A 287 9.78 5.65 19.10
CA THR A 287 10.72 5.12 18.09
C THR A 287 10.03 4.92 16.75
N ILE A 288 8.86 4.30 16.75
CA ILE A 288 8.01 4.11 15.55
C ILE A 288 7.63 5.45 14.94
N THR A 289 7.25 6.43 15.76
CA THR A 289 6.86 7.77 15.30
C THR A 289 8.03 8.51 14.63
N ASN A 290 9.23 8.40 15.19
CA ASN A 290 10.45 9.01 14.62
C ASN A 290 10.84 8.35 13.29
N PHE A 291 10.76 7.02 13.22
CA PHE A 291 11.01 6.28 12.00
C PHE A 291 9.99 6.64 10.91
N LEU A 292 8.69 6.63 11.24
CA LEU A 292 7.61 6.99 10.32
C LEU A 292 7.78 8.42 9.78
N THR A 293 8.22 9.35 10.62
CA THR A 293 8.51 10.73 10.19
C THR A 293 9.64 10.77 9.17
N SER A 294 10.75 10.05 9.43
CA SER A 294 11.88 9.95 8.50
C SER A 294 11.47 9.29 7.18
N LEU A 295 10.70 8.21 7.25
CA LEU A 295 10.14 7.50 6.11
C LEU A 295 9.26 8.40 5.25
N ASN A 296 8.32 9.12 5.86
CA ASN A 296 7.44 10.03 5.13
C ASN A 296 8.20 11.20 4.53
N ASN A 297 9.23 11.72 5.20
CA ASN A 297 10.09 12.76 4.63
C ASN A 297 10.83 12.28 3.37
N GLU A 298 11.33 11.04 3.37
CA GLU A 298 11.95 10.45 2.18
C GLU A 298 10.93 10.27 1.05
N VAL A 299 9.73 9.76 1.32
CA VAL A 299 8.67 9.66 0.29
C VAL A 299 8.34 11.01 -0.33
N LYS A 300 8.24 12.07 0.50
CA LYS A 300 8.04 13.45 0.04
C LYS A 300 9.20 13.92 -0.83
N SER A 301 10.44 13.64 -0.42
CA SER A 301 11.65 13.98 -1.19
C SER A 301 11.65 13.29 -2.56
N GLN A 302 11.31 12.00 -2.61
CA GLN A 302 11.22 11.26 -3.87
C GLN A 302 10.10 11.78 -4.78
N ALA A 303 8.95 12.19 -4.23
CA ALA A 303 7.89 12.81 -5.00
C ALA A 303 8.36 14.12 -5.67
N VAL A 304 9.11 14.94 -4.93
CA VAL A 304 9.73 16.17 -5.47
C VAL A 304 10.76 15.85 -6.54
N ALA A 305 11.68 14.91 -6.29
CA ALA A 305 12.74 14.53 -7.22
C ALA A 305 12.19 13.97 -8.54
N MET A 306 11.11 13.20 -8.47
CA MET A 306 10.40 12.64 -9.64
C MET A 306 9.47 13.66 -10.33
N GLY A 307 9.21 14.81 -9.70
CA GLY A 307 8.22 15.76 -10.17
C GLY A 307 6.78 15.26 -10.07
N PHE A 308 6.50 14.31 -9.17
CA PHE A 308 5.20 13.66 -9.01
C PHE A 308 4.22 14.47 -8.15
N ALA A 309 2.95 14.07 -8.18
CA ALA A 309 1.97 14.48 -7.19
C ALA A 309 2.26 13.78 -5.87
N LEU A 310 1.88 14.42 -4.77
CA LEU A 310 2.01 13.88 -3.42
C LEU A 310 0.67 14.03 -2.69
N ALA A 311 0.11 12.93 -2.22
CA ALA A 311 -1.01 12.93 -1.29
C ALA A 311 -0.52 12.68 0.14
N ASP A 312 -0.94 13.53 1.09
CA ASP A 312 -0.57 13.36 2.50
C ASP A 312 -1.64 12.55 3.24
N LEU A 313 -1.57 11.22 3.13
CA LEU A 313 -2.51 10.33 3.81
C LEU A 313 -2.32 10.32 5.32
N LYS A 314 -1.17 10.76 5.84
CA LYS A 314 -1.02 10.91 7.29
C LYS A 314 -1.95 12.01 7.78
N VAL A 315 -1.97 13.16 7.11
CA VAL A 315 -2.90 14.25 7.42
C VAL A 315 -4.35 13.82 7.23
N LEU A 316 -4.68 13.13 6.13
CA LEU A 316 -6.03 12.61 5.91
C LEU A 316 -6.46 11.66 7.05
N PHE A 317 -5.58 10.75 7.46
CA PHE A 317 -5.88 9.78 8.51
C PHE A 317 -6.08 10.45 9.87
N ASP A 318 -5.24 11.42 10.22
CA ASP A 318 -5.37 12.19 11.46
C ASP A 318 -6.70 12.96 11.49
N ASP A 319 -7.12 13.55 10.36
CA ASP A 319 -8.43 14.22 10.22
C ASP A 319 -9.62 13.25 10.34
N LEU A 320 -9.53 12.07 9.70
CA LEU A 320 -10.55 11.03 9.82
C LEU A 320 -10.70 10.50 11.25
N LYS A 321 -9.62 10.50 12.03
CA LYS A 321 -9.65 10.09 13.42
C LYS A 321 -10.34 11.14 14.30
N GLU A 322 -9.94 12.39 14.16
CA GLU A 322 -10.44 13.50 14.96
C GLU A 322 -11.88 13.87 14.58
N ASN A 323 -12.06 14.28 13.32
CA ASN A 323 -13.27 14.91 12.81
C ASN A 323 -14.19 13.91 12.10
N GLY A 324 -13.61 12.88 11.48
CA GLY A 324 -14.34 11.99 10.59
C GLY A 324 -14.76 12.69 9.29
N ARG A 325 -15.34 11.92 8.37
CA ARG A 325 -15.73 12.38 7.04
C ARG A 325 -17.20 12.16 6.81
N LEU A 326 -17.93 13.25 6.54
CA LEU A 326 -19.35 13.17 6.25
C LEU A 326 -19.59 12.36 4.98
N ILE A 327 -20.40 11.32 5.08
CA ILE A 327 -20.91 10.60 3.91
C ILE A 327 -22.24 11.23 3.53
N GLN A 328 -22.43 11.62 2.27
CA GLN A 328 -23.67 12.25 1.83
C GLN A 328 -24.11 11.77 0.46
N SER A 329 -25.39 11.40 0.33
CA SER A 329 -26.00 11.06 -0.95
C SER A 329 -26.28 12.31 -1.80
N PRO A 330 -26.48 12.17 -3.12
CA PRO A 330 -26.95 13.28 -3.96
C PRO A 330 -28.29 13.89 -3.52
N SER A 331 -29.13 13.13 -2.78
CA SER A 331 -30.41 13.59 -2.24
C SER A 331 -30.30 14.25 -0.86
N GLY A 332 -29.09 14.37 -0.30
CA GLY A 332 -28.85 15.00 1.00
C GLY A 332 -28.94 14.08 2.21
N TYR A 333 -29.30 12.80 2.03
CA TYR A 333 -29.28 11.80 3.10
C TYR A 333 -27.83 11.52 3.53
N SER A 334 -27.61 11.35 4.83
CA SER A 334 -26.30 11.01 5.40
C SER A 334 -26.42 9.88 6.43
N PRO A 335 -25.60 8.82 6.33
CA PRO A 335 -25.45 7.84 7.40
C PRO A 335 -24.52 8.30 8.53
N GLY A 336 -24.07 9.55 8.49
CA GLY A 336 -23.17 10.15 9.48
C GLY A 336 -21.73 10.32 8.98
N TYR A 337 -20.84 10.47 9.95
CA TYR A 337 -19.40 10.69 9.72
C TYR A 337 -18.65 9.36 9.85
N ALA A 338 -17.92 9.00 8.82
CA ALA A 338 -17.00 7.87 8.89
C ALA A 338 -15.71 8.25 9.60
N LYS A 339 -15.26 7.39 10.53
CA LYS A 339 -14.00 7.61 11.26
C LYS A 339 -12.93 6.59 10.87
N ALA A 340 -11.71 6.84 11.33
CA ALA A 340 -10.56 5.94 11.26
C ALA A 340 -10.70 4.70 12.18
N ASN A 341 -11.81 3.98 12.10
CA ASN A 341 -12.17 2.81 12.90
C ASN A 341 -12.83 1.73 12.01
N TRP A 342 -13.10 0.57 12.61
CA TRP A 342 -14.07 -0.37 12.05
C TRP A 342 -15.48 0.22 12.02
N PRO A 343 -16.31 -0.14 11.03
CA PRO A 343 -17.72 0.18 11.07
C PRO A 343 -18.43 -0.49 12.26
N LEU A 344 -19.29 0.24 12.95
CA LEU A 344 -20.22 -0.25 13.97
C LEU A 344 -21.65 0.20 13.61
N PRO A 345 -22.71 -0.38 14.23
CA PRO A 345 -24.08 0.06 14.00
C PRO A 345 -24.23 1.59 14.20
N GLY A 346 -24.60 2.29 13.13
CA GLY A 346 -24.74 3.77 13.14
C GLY A 346 -23.43 4.56 13.14
N GLN A 347 -22.27 3.90 13.01
CA GLN A 347 -20.95 4.53 12.98
C GLN A 347 -20.15 3.99 11.79
N PRO A 348 -20.20 4.68 10.64
CA PRO A 348 -19.42 4.28 9.48
C PRO A 348 -17.90 4.29 9.79
N GLY A 349 -17.16 3.43 9.11
CA GLY A 349 -15.72 3.26 9.34
C GLY A 349 -14.97 2.97 8.05
N ILE A 350 -13.67 3.28 8.04
CA ILE A 350 -12.82 3.11 6.85
C ILE A 350 -12.08 1.77 6.82
N PHE A 351 -11.99 1.05 7.94
CA PHE A 351 -11.20 -0.18 8.03
C PHE A 351 -12.02 -1.45 7.76
N GLY A 352 -11.35 -2.45 7.18
CA GLY A 352 -11.78 -3.84 7.18
C GLY A 352 -11.59 -4.49 8.55
N LEU A 353 -12.04 -5.74 8.71
CA LEU A 353 -12.09 -6.43 10.01
C LEU A 353 -10.72 -6.69 10.66
N ASP A 354 -9.62 -6.57 9.92
CA ASP A 354 -8.28 -6.66 10.49
C ASP A 354 -7.84 -5.39 11.23
N GLY A 355 -8.50 -4.26 11.00
CA GLY A 355 -8.14 -2.97 11.60
C GLY A 355 -6.88 -2.35 11.02
N VAL A 356 -6.42 -2.83 9.86
CA VAL A 356 -5.20 -2.38 9.19
C VAL A 356 -5.52 -1.86 7.80
N HIS A 357 -6.28 -2.60 7.01
CA HIS A 357 -6.54 -2.28 5.61
C HIS A 357 -7.87 -1.55 5.43
N PRO A 358 -7.97 -0.62 4.48
CA PRO A 358 -9.23 0.05 4.20
C PRO A 358 -10.27 -0.91 3.59
N ASN A 359 -11.55 -0.70 3.91
CA ASN A 359 -12.68 -1.36 3.25
C ASN A 359 -13.05 -0.65 1.93
N MET A 360 -14.19 -0.98 1.29
CA MET A 360 -14.59 -0.39 0.00
C MET A 360 -14.75 1.12 0.12
N TYR A 361 -15.40 1.56 1.19
CA TYR A 361 -15.52 2.98 1.48
C TYR A 361 -14.16 3.64 1.70
N GLY A 362 -13.29 3.05 2.53
CA GLY A 362 -11.94 3.56 2.81
C GLY A 362 -11.07 3.72 1.55
N HIS A 363 -11.16 2.76 0.62
CA HIS A 363 -10.48 2.85 -0.67
C HIS A 363 -11.01 4.00 -1.55
N SER A 364 -12.31 4.31 -1.50
CA SER A 364 -12.87 5.46 -2.23
C SER A 364 -12.37 6.79 -1.68
N VAL A 365 -12.29 6.92 -0.34
CA VAL A 365 -11.71 8.09 0.35
C VAL A 365 -10.24 8.26 -0.03
N PHE A 366 -9.49 7.16 -0.03
CA PHE A 366 -8.09 7.17 -0.45
C PHE A 366 -7.95 7.58 -1.93
N ALA A 367 -8.69 6.96 -2.85
CA ALA A 367 -8.66 7.32 -4.26
C ALA A 367 -8.97 8.81 -4.50
N ASN A 368 -9.92 9.38 -3.77
CA ASN A 368 -10.27 10.79 -3.87
C ASN A 368 -9.16 11.74 -3.39
N GLU A 369 -8.39 11.36 -2.37
CA GLU A 369 -7.23 12.16 -1.96
C GLU A 369 -6.10 12.11 -3.00
N LEU A 370 -5.89 10.96 -3.66
CA LEU A 370 -4.97 10.87 -4.78
C LEU A 370 -5.44 11.71 -5.98
N ILE A 371 -6.72 11.63 -6.35
CA ILE A 371 -7.32 12.43 -7.43
C ILE A 371 -7.13 13.92 -7.16
N LYS A 372 -7.36 14.37 -5.93
CA LYS A 372 -7.14 15.75 -5.51
C LYS A 372 -5.68 16.18 -5.70
N ALA A 373 -4.72 15.37 -5.26
CA ALA A 373 -3.29 15.64 -5.44
C ALA A 373 -2.88 15.67 -6.93
N ILE A 374 -3.42 14.76 -7.74
CA ILE A 374 -3.17 14.68 -9.18
C ILE A 374 -3.73 15.92 -9.89
N ASN A 375 -5.01 16.25 -9.66
CA ASN A 375 -5.65 17.42 -10.24
C ASN A 375 -4.88 18.71 -9.88
N SER A 376 -4.49 18.86 -8.61
CA SER A 376 -3.71 20.00 -8.15
C SER A 376 -2.33 20.08 -8.80
N LYS A 377 -1.62 18.95 -8.97
CA LYS A 377 -0.27 18.92 -9.52
C LYS A 377 -0.24 19.16 -11.03
N TYR A 378 -1.18 18.57 -11.76
CA TYR A 378 -1.14 18.51 -13.23
C TYR A 378 -2.18 19.39 -13.92
N GLY A 379 -3.05 20.08 -13.16
CA GLY A 379 -4.09 20.96 -13.71
C GLY A 379 -5.23 20.20 -14.39
N TYR A 380 -5.52 18.98 -13.93
CA TYR A 380 -6.61 18.16 -14.45
C TYR A 380 -7.90 18.34 -13.65
N SER A 381 -8.99 17.81 -14.23
CA SER A 381 -10.32 17.77 -13.63
C SER A 381 -10.85 16.34 -13.58
N ILE A 382 -10.03 15.41 -13.08
CA ILE A 382 -10.44 14.01 -12.88
C ILE A 382 -11.60 14.01 -11.87
N PRO A 383 -12.77 13.45 -12.21
CA PRO A 383 -13.92 13.37 -11.29
C PRO A 383 -13.62 12.47 -10.10
N GLN A 384 -14.22 12.78 -8.96
CA GLN A 384 -14.09 11.96 -7.74
C GLN A 384 -14.94 10.69 -7.82
N VAL A 385 -14.50 9.65 -7.11
CA VAL A 385 -15.30 8.46 -6.83
C VAL A 385 -16.45 8.85 -5.89
N SER A 386 -17.65 8.34 -6.16
CA SER A 386 -18.79 8.50 -5.26
C SER A 386 -18.58 7.74 -3.95
N GLU A 387 -18.21 8.47 -2.91
CA GLU A 387 -18.01 7.93 -1.55
C GLU A 387 -19.30 7.35 -0.97
N TYR A 388 -20.45 7.98 -1.24
CA TYR A 388 -21.75 7.44 -0.82
C TYR A 388 -22.04 6.10 -1.49
N THR A 389 -21.77 5.96 -2.79
CA THR A 389 -21.96 4.70 -3.50
C THR A 389 -21.03 3.62 -2.97
N ALA A 390 -19.76 3.97 -2.70
CA ALA A 390 -18.81 3.04 -2.11
C ALA A 390 -19.29 2.55 -0.73
N TRP A 391 -19.70 3.46 0.15
CA TRP A 391 -20.31 3.12 1.44
C TRP A 391 -21.58 2.27 1.29
N TYR A 392 -22.45 2.60 0.34
CA TYR A 392 -23.74 1.92 0.16
C TYR A 392 -23.58 0.45 -0.21
N TYR A 393 -22.54 0.09 -0.98
CA TYR A 393 -22.25 -1.28 -1.38
C TYR A 393 -21.22 -2.00 -0.50
N ASP A 394 -20.68 -1.30 0.51
CA ASP A 394 -19.77 -1.88 1.49
C ASP A 394 -20.55 -2.65 2.56
N SER A 395 -20.46 -3.97 2.53
CA SER A 395 -21.18 -4.86 3.46
C SER A 395 -20.77 -4.68 4.92
N LEU A 396 -19.53 -4.28 5.19
CA LEU A 396 -19.06 -3.99 6.55
C LEU A 396 -19.68 -2.70 7.08
N ASN A 397 -19.87 -1.69 6.22
CA ASN A 397 -20.53 -0.45 6.63
C ASN A 397 -22.06 -0.58 6.70
N ARG A 398 -22.66 -1.42 5.85
CA ARG A 398 -24.12 -1.61 5.77
C ARG A 398 -24.66 -2.61 6.79
N ASN A 399 -23.89 -3.63 7.10
CA ASN A 399 -24.21 -4.65 8.08
C ASN A 399 -22.95 -4.94 8.92
N PRO A 400 -22.58 -4.00 9.81
CA PRO A 400 -21.34 -4.08 10.58
C PRO A 400 -21.35 -5.25 11.56
N ILE A 401 -20.17 -5.85 11.72
CA ILE A 401 -19.90 -6.86 12.74
C ILE A 401 -19.09 -6.17 13.83
N ASP A 402 -19.59 -6.23 15.07
CA ASP A 402 -18.78 -5.86 16.23
C ASP A 402 -17.82 -7.02 16.54
N LEU A 403 -16.67 -7.03 15.85
CA LEU A 403 -15.67 -8.08 15.96
C LEU A 403 -15.15 -8.20 17.39
N LYS A 404 -14.95 -7.08 18.07
CA LYS A 404 -14.48 -7.10 19.47
C LYS A 404 -15.50 -7.80 20.35
N LYS A 405 -16.77 -7.41 20.26
CA LYS A 405 -17.85 -8.08 20.99
C LYS A 405 -17.95 -9.56 20.63
N PHE A 406 -17.80 -9.92 19.36
CA PHE A 406 -17.78 -11.33 18.95
C PHE A 406 -16.63 -12.10 19.63
N LEU A 407 -15.42 -11.55 19.62
CA LEU A 407 -14.24 -12.16 20.23
C LEU A 407 -14.34 -12.26 21.76
N THR A 408 -15.03 -11.32 22.41
CA THR A 408 -15.18 -11.30 23.88
C THR A 408 -16.39 -12.07 24.39
N ASP A 409 -17.52 -12.05 23.67
CA ASP A 409 -18.81 -12.48 24.22
C ASP A 409 -19.22 -13.87 23.72
N THR A 410 -18.53 -14.43 22.72
CA THR A 410 -18.83 -15.77 22.19
C THR A 410 -17.74 -16.76 22.58
N LEU A 411 -18.13 -17.99 22.96
CA LEU A 411 -17.17 -19.07 23.26
C LEU A 411 -16.23 -19.35 22.08
N PHE A 412 -16.78 -19.27 20.86
CA PHE A 412 -16.00 -19.47 19.64
C PHE A 412 -15.01 -18.32 19.38
N GLY A 413 -15.43 -17.07 19.54
CA GLY A 413 -14.55 -15.90 19.44
C GLY A 413 -13.45 -15.88 20.51
N GLN A 414 -13.77 -16.31 21.74
CA GLN A 414 -12.78 -16.47 22.80
C GLN A 414 -11.76 -17.56 22.47
N PHE A 415 -12.19 -18.69 21.89
CA PHE A 415 -11.30 -19.74 21.41
C PHE A 415 -10.37 -19.25 20.28
N ILE A 416 -10.90 -18.52 19.29
CA ILE A 416 -10.10 -17.91 18.23
C ILE A 416 -9.07 -16.93 18.81
N SER A 417 -9.48 -16.08 19.75
CA SER A 417 -8.57 -15.14 20.43
C SER A 417 -7.47 -15.86 21.20
N TRP A 418 -7.79 -16.96 21.88
CA TRP A 418 -6.82 -17.79 22.58
C TRP A 418 -5.82 -18.47 21.63
N VAL A 419 -6.30 -19.06 20.53
CA VAL A 419 -5.44 -19.67 19.51
C VAL A 419 -4.49 -18.63 18.91
N ILE A 420 -5.03 -17.51 18.42
CA ILE A 420 -4.21 -16.44 17.82
C ILE A 420 -3.21 -15.92 18.85
N GLY A 421 -3.63 -15.73 20.10
CA GLY A 421 -2.76 -15.22 21.16
C GLY A 421 -1.62 -16.15 21.60
N ILE A 422 -1.66 -17.43 21.24
CA ILE A 422 -0.56 -18.40 21.47
C ILE A 422 0.46 -18.38 20.33
N PHE A 423 -0.01 -18.23 19.08
CA PHE A 423 0.82 -18.41 17.88
C PHE A 423 1.32 -17.08 17.26
N VAL A 424 0.79 -15.96 17.74
CA VAL A 424 1.19 -14.59 17.44
C VAL A 424 1.46 -13.89 18.76
#